data_AF-A0A8H7GXS9-F1
#
_entry.id   AF-A0A8H7GXS9-F1
#
_cell.length_a   1.000
_cell.length_b   1.000
_cell.length_c   1.000
_cell.angle_alpha   90.00
_cell.angle_beta   90.00
_cell.angle_gamma   90.00
#
_symmetry.space_group_name_H-M   'P 1'
#
loop_
_entity.id
_entity.type
_entity.pdbx_description
1 polymer ?
#
loop_
_entity_poly.entity_id
_entity_poly.type
_entity_poly.pdbx_seq_one_letter_code
_entity_poly.pdbx_strand_id
1 'polypeptide(L)'
;MLAFIPEQALRVALRSKWKAQSSFSLSRQKWDDLNSVAQSVLKHKSQVSQLNEAKKEIIMYYMYPRLDVEVSKQMIHLLKSPFCIHPGTGNVCVPFDPARNLSGDMDDDAYGFNPMTAPNLKLLQDEIDTWEAKRVNRDSSEPAEDSETGLSSPRKGVLDYEKSSLKPYVEYFALYVNGLIKEELKGSAKRSSEDW
;
A
#
# COMPACT_ATOMS: atom_id res chain seq x y z
N MET A 1 4.59 5.18 -25.79
CA MET A 1 3.30 5.67 -26.35
C MET A 1 3.16 5.39 -27.85
N LEU A 2 3.95 5.98 -28.76
CA LEU A 2 3.73 5.83 -30.22
C LEU A 2 3.75 4.38 -30.73
N ALA A 3 4.46 3.47 -30.08
CA ALA A 3 4.52 2.06 -30.46
C ALA A 3 3.16 1.34 -30.34
N PHE A 4 2.25 1.83 -29.48
CA PHE A 4 0.91 1.27 -29.30
C PHE A 4 -0.10 1.82 -30.32
N ILE A 5 0.26 2.82 -31.12
CA ILE A 5 -0.65 3.43 -32.08
C ILE A 5 -0.62 2.61 -33.38
N PRO A 6 -1.74 2.03 -33.83
CA PRO A 6 -1.76 1.12 -34.97
C PRO A 6 -1.43 1.86 -36.28
N GLU A 7 -2.06 3.01 -36.47
CA GLU A 7 -1.98 3.78 -37.70
C GLU A 7 -0.61 4.44 -37.90
N GLN A 8 0.11 4.03 -38.95
CA GLN A 8 1.43 4.57 -39.28
C GLN A 8 1.38 6.06 -39.62
N ALA A 9 0.36 6.50 -40.37
CA ALA A 9 0.18 7.90 -40.74
C ALA A 9 0.04 8.79 -39.49
N LEU A 10 -0.75 8.34 -38.51
CA LEU A 10 -0.91 9.05 -37.23
C LEU A 10 0.39 9.08 -36.42
N ARG A 11 1.13 7.97 -36.37
CA ARG A 11 2.46 7.92 -35.72
C ARG A 11 3.45 8.92 -36.32
N VAL A 12 3.49 9.03 -37.64
CA VAL A 12 4.37 9.98 -38.35
C VAL A 12 3.94 11.42 -38.08
N ALA A 13 2.65 11.72 -38.16
CA ALA A 13 2.12 13.07 -37.91
C ALA A 13 2.40 13.54 -36.48
N LEU A 14 2.15 12.70 -35.47
CA LEU A 14 2.45 13.00 -34.07
C LEU A 14 3.96 13.19 -33.84
N ARG A 15 4.78 12.31 -34.41
CA ARG A 15 6.24 12.42 -34.31
C ARG A 15 6.75 13.72 -34.92
N SER A 16 6.20 14.13 -36.06
CA SER A 16 6.55 15.41 -36.70
C SER A 16 6.15 16.59 -35.83
N LYS A 17 4.90 16.62 -35.35
CA LYS A 17 4.38 17.67 -34.45
C LYS A 17 5.27 17.83 -33.20
N TRP A 18 5.59 16.74 -32.53
CA TRP A 18 6.40 16.79 -31.30
C TRP A 18 7.89 17.06 -31.53
N LYS A 19 8.40 16.84 -32.75
CA LYS A 19 9.77 17.25 -33.13
C LYS A 19 9.85 18.72 -33.52
N ALA A 20 8.79 19.27 -34.12
CA ALA A 20 8.74 20.65 -34.57
C ALA A 20 8.53 21.64 -33.41
N GLN A 21 8.00 21.18 -32.28
CA GLN A 21 7.86 22.01 -31.09
C GLN A 21 9.23 22.30 -30.46
N SER A 22 9.58 23.58 -30.35
CA SER A 22 10.81 24.06 -29.71
C SER A 22 10.73 24.00 -28.18
N SER A 23 9.52 24.08 -27.62
CA SER A 23 9.27 23.98 -26.18
C SER A 23 8.95 22.54 -25.77
N PHE A 24 9.29 22.20 -24.52
CA PHE A 24 8.95 20.90 -23.94
C PHE A 24 7.43 20.72 -23.80
N SER A 25 6.88 19.70 -24.46
CA SER A 25 5.45 19.35 -24.36
C SER A 25 5.19 18.39 -23.21
N LEU A 26 4.22 18.72 -22.35
CA LEU A 26 3.81 17.91 -21.20
C LEU A 26 3.14 16.60 -21.63
N SER A 27 3.20 15.56 -20.81
CA SER A 27 2.58 14.25 -21.10
C SER A 27 1.07 14.36 -21.35
N ARG A 28 0.35 15.21 -20.58
CA ARG A 28 -1.07 15.48 -20.81
C ARG A 28 -1.32 16.11 -22.19
N GLN A 29 -0.52 17.10 -22.58
CA GLN A 29 -0.64 17.74 -23.89
C GLN A 29 -0.38 16.74 -25.03
N LYS A 30 0.63 15.87 -24.90
CA LYS A 30 0.89 14.80 -25.89
C LYS A 30 -0.26 13.77 -25.96
N TRP A 31 -0.96 13.55 -24.86
CA TRP A 31 -2.15 12.70 -24.84
C TRP A 31 -3.34 13.36 -25.56
N ASP A 32 -3.55 14.66 -25.33
CA ASP A 32 -4.61 15.42 -26.01
C ASP A 32 -4.33 15.59 -27.51
N ASP A 33 -3.05 15.74 -27.88
CA ASP A 33 -2.57 15.75 -29.27
C ASP A 33 -3.01 14.51 -30.04
N LEU A 34 -3.13 13.36 -29.37
CA LEU A 34 -3.58 12.12 -29.97
C LEU A 34 -4.96 12.27 -30.62
N ASN A 35 -5.89 12.94 -29.93
CA ASN A 35 -7.23 13.18 -30.44
C ASN A 35 -7.23 14.27 -31.52
N SER A 36 -6.53 15.38 -31.29
CA SER A 36 -6.52 16.51 -32.23
C SER A 36 -5.87 16.16 -33.57
N VAL A 37 -4.75 15.44 -33.56
CA VAL A 37 -4.08 15.02 -34.80
C VAL A 37 -4.89 13.90 -35.48
N ALA A 38 -5.47 12.98 -34.70
CA ALA A 38 -6.32 11.92 -35.27
C ALA A 38 -7.52 12.46 -36.05
N GLN A 39 -8.15 13.55 -35.61
CA GLN A 39 -9.27 14.17 -36.34
C GLN A 39 -8.88 14.61 -37.77
N SER A 40 -7.63 15.05 -37.97
CA SER A 40 -7.13 15.47 -39.28
C SER A 40 -6.58 14.33 -40.15
N VAL A 41 -6.06 13.27 -39.51
CA VAL A 41 -5.34 12.19 -40.20
C VAL A 41 -6.24 10.99 -40.47
N LEU A 42 -7.11 10.63 -39.53
CA LEU A 42 -7.96 9.45 -39.63
C LEU A 42 -9.26 9.80 -40.36
N LYS A 43 -9.56 9.07 -41.43
CA LYS A 43 -10.73 9.34 -42.29
C LYS A 43 -11.87 8.34 -42.09
N HIS A 44 -11.54 7.12 -41.63
CA HIS A 44 -12.51 6.04 -41.49
C HIS A 44 -12.86 5.77 -40.02
N LYS A 45 -14.14 5.46 -39.76
CA LYS A 45 -14.65 5.12 -38.42
C LYS A 45 -13.91 3.93 -37.79
N SER A 46 -13.47 2.96 -38.59
CA SER A 46 -12.70 1.80 -38.13
C SER A 46 -11.37 2.21 -37.49
N GLN A 47 -10.64 3.15 -38.10
CA GLN A 47 -9.36 3.64 -37.60
C GLN A 47 -9.52 4.38 -36.26
N VAL A 48 -10.60 5.16 -36.13
CA VAL A 48 -10.94 5.84 -34.87
C VAL A 48 -11.25 4.81 -33.77
N SER A 49 -11.97 3.75 -34.11
CA SER A 49 -12.24 2.65 -33.17
C SER A 49 -10.95 1.96 -32.71
N GLN A 50 -10.05 1.63 -33.64
CA GLN A 50 -8.75 1.04 -33.32
C GLN A 50 -7.86 1.97 -32.47
N LEU A 51 -7.90 3.29 -32.72
CA LEU A 51 -7.21 4.25 -31.87
C LEU A 51 -7.78 4.27 -30.45
N ASN A 52 -9.11 4.22 -30.30
CA ASN A 52 -9.74 4.17 -28.98
C ASN A 52 -9.36 2.89 -28.23
N GLU A 53 -9.27 1.75 -28.91
CA GLU A 53 -8.81 0.51 -28.30
C GLU A 53 -7.33 0.59 -27.90
N ALA A 54 -6.46 1.08 -28.79
CA ALA A 54 -5.06 1.34 -28.48
C ALA A 54 -4.88 2.28 -27.28
N LYS A 55 -5.75 3.27 -27.10
CA LYS A 55 -5.73 4.14 -25.90
C LYS A 55 -6.04 3.37 -24.62
N LYS A 56 -7.00 2.45 -24.63
CA LYS A 56 -7.29 1.56 -23.49
C LYS A 56 -6.12 0.62 -23.23
N GLU A 57 -5.52 0.05 -24.26
CA GLU A 57 -4.34 -0.80 -24.13
C GLU A 57 -3.17 -0.05 -23.51
N ILE A 58 -2.94 1.22 -23.88
CA ILE A 58 -1.93 2.06 -23.24
C ILE A 58 -2.24 2.21 -21.75
N ILE A 59 -3.48 2.55 -21.39
CA ILE A 59 -3.89 2.69 -19.97
C ILE A 59 -3.61 1.38 -19.23
N MET A 60 -4.05 0.24 -19.77
CA MET A 60 -3.81 -1.06 -19.16
C MET A 60 -2.32 -1.38 -19.05
N TYR A 61 -1.52 -1.13 -20.09
CA TYR A 61 -0.09 -1.43 -20.08
C TYR A 61 0.69 -0.70 -18.97
N TYR A 62 0.30 0.55 -18.67
CA TYR A 62 0.95 1.37 -17.65
C TYR A 62 0.31 1.30 -16.27
N MET A 63 -1.00 1.05 -16.16
CA MET A 63 -1.73 1.12 -14.89
C MET A 63 -2.20 -0.24 -14.36
N TYR A 64 -2.30 -1.27 -15.22
CA TYR A 64 -2.72 -2.58 -14.76
C TYR A 64 -1.63 -3.24 -13.90
N PRO A 65 -1.99 -3.85 -12.75
CA PRO A 65 -1.03 -4.54 -11.88
C PRO A 65 -0.27 -5.64 -12.63
N ARG A 66 1.06 -5.59 -12.56
CA ARG A 66 1.91 -6.65 -13.10
C ARG A 66 2.07 -7.71 -12.01
N LEU A 67 1.34 -8.81 -12.17
CA LEU A 67 1.37 -9.90 -11.21
C LEU A 67 2.61 -10.77 -11.44
N ASP A 68 3.32 -11.08 -10.36
CA ASP A 68 4.28 -12.16 -10.37
C ASP A 68 3.50 -13.48 -10.34
N VAL A 69 3.41 -14.14 -11.48
CA VAL A 69 2.51 -15.29 -11.64
C VAL A 69 3.01 -16.51 -10.86
N GLU A 70 4.32 -16.64 -10.63
CA GLU A 70 4.88 -17.81 -9.96
C GLU A 70 4.53 -17.85 -8.47
N VAL A 71 4.28 -16.69 -7.85
CA VAL A 71 3.87 -16.64 -6.43
C VAL A 71 2.44 -17.17 -6.20
N SER A 72 1.63 -17.31 -7.25
CA SER A 72 0.23 -17.78 -7.16
C SER A 72 -0.04 -19.11 -7.85
N LYS A 73 0.90 -19.63 -8.66
CA LYS A 73 0.73 -20.89 -9.41
C LYS A 73 0.93 -22.15 -8.57
N GLN A 74 1.91 -22.12 -7.66
CA GLN A 74 2.36 -23.31 -6.94
C GLN A 74 2.00 -23.22 -5.46
N MET A 75 1.42 -24.28 -4.92
CA MET A 75 1.06 -24.35 -3.49
C MET A 75 2.27 -24.39 -2.54
N ILE A 76 3.46 -24.70 -3.06
CA ILE A 76 4.70 -24.83 -2.28
C ILE A 76 5.51 -23.54 -2.23
N HIS A 77 5.02 -22.44 -2.80
CA HIS A 77 5.74 -21.18 -2.85
C HIS A 77 5.92 -20.60 -1.44
N LEU A 78 7.15 -20.27 -1.07
CA LEU A 78 7.47 -19.65 0.21
C LEU A 78 7.38 -18.13 0.07
N LEU A 79 6.51 -17.50 0.86
CA LEU A 79 6.38 -16.05 0.92
C LEU A 79 6.91 -15.50 2.23
N LYS A 80 7.37 -14.24 2.21
CA LYS A 80 7.81 -13.53 3.41
C LYS A 80 6.68 -13.44 4.44
N SER A 81 6.99 -13.74 5.69
CA SER A 81 6.04 -13.59 6.80
C SER A 81 5.75 -12.11 7.09
N PRO A 82 4.50 -11.74 7.47
CA PRO A 82 4.18 -10.42 8.00
C PRO A 82 5.11 -10.04 9.17
N PHE A 83 5.31 -8.74 9.35
CA PHE A 83 6.17 -8.13 10.39
C PHE A 83 7.66 -8.48 10.34
N CYS A 84 8.13 -9.22 9.32
CA CYS A 84 9.56 -9.40 9.10
C CYS A 84 10.25 -8.08 8.72
N ILE A 85 11.45 -7.87 9.24
CA ILE A 85 12.30 -6.72 8.87
C ILE A 85 12.86 -6.95 7.46
N HIS A 86 12.81 -5.95 6.59
CA HIS A 86 13.49 -6.00 5.30
C HIS A 86 14.98 -5.64 5.48
N PRO A 87 15.94 -6.52 5.14
CA PRO A 87 17.34 -6.32 5.48
C PRO A 87 17.98 -5.10 4.80
N GLY A 88 17.52 -4.75 3.59
CA GLY A 88 18.07 -3.62 2.84
C GLY A 88 17.54 -2.25 3.28
N THR A 89 16.39 -2.19 3.95
CA THR A 89 15.76 -0.90 4.33
C THR A 89 15.60 -0.74 5.83
N GLY A 90 15.58 -1.84 6.60
CA GLY A 90 15.21 -1.85 8.02
C GLY A 90 13.71 -1.69 8.27
N ASN A 91 12.89 -1.55 7.23
CA ASN A 91 11.44 -1.37 7.37
C ASN A 91 10.77 -2.67 7.81
N VAL A 92 9.77 -2.54 8.67
CA VAL A 92 8.88 -3.64 9.07
C VAL A 92 7.89 -3.91 7.94
N CYS A 93 7.72 -5.18 7.55
CA CYS A 93 6.67 -5.58 6.60
C CYS A 93 5.29 -5.57 7.26
N VAL A 94 4.73 -4.37 7.43
CA VAL A 94 3.42 -4.16 8.05
C VAL A 94 2.27 -4.53 7.12
N PRO A 95 1.15 -5.04 7.65
CA PRO A 95 -0.10 -5.12 6.91
C PRO A 95 -0.61 -3.72 6.58
N PHE A 96 -1.35 -3.57 5.49
CA PHE A 96 -1.92 -2.27 5.11
C PHE A 96 -3.32 -2.43 4.52
N ASP A 97 -4.08 -1.34 4.56
CA ASP A 97 -5.39 -1.24 3.94
C ASP A 97 -5.27 -0.37 2.68
N PRO A 98 -5.57 -0.88 1.47
CA PRO A 98 -5.50 -0.08 0.25
C PRO A 98 -6.46 1.11 0.23
N ALA A 99 -7.52 1.09 1.04
CA ALA A 99 -8.56 2.13 1.06
C ALA A 99 -8.40 3.12 2.22
N ARG A 100 -7.57 2.83 3.21
CA ARG A 100 -7.46 3.62 4.44
C ARG A 100 -6.02 3.71 4.93
N ASN A 101 -5.66 4.89 5.40
CA ASN A 101 -4.41 5.11 6.09
C ASN A 101 -4.44 4.50 7.51
N LEU A 102 -3.39 3.73 7.84
CA LEU A 102 -3.18 3.15 9.17
C LEU A 102 -2.04 3.80 9.94
N SER A 103 -1.16 4.60 9.32
CA SER A 103 0.06 5.11 9.99
C SER A 103 -0.27 6.12 11.10
N GLY A 104 -1.43 6.77 11.03
CA GLY A 104 -1.79 7.88 11.91
C GLY A 104 -1.13 9.21 11.49
N ASP A 105 -0.36 9.20 10.40
CA ASP A 105 0.21 10.39 9.78
C ASP A 105 -0.79 11.00 8.80
N MET A 106 -1.13 12.27 8.99
CA MET A 106 -2.09 12.98 8.13
C MET A 106 -1.56 13.14 6.70
N ASP A 107 -0.24 13.16 6.50
CA ASP A 107 0.36 13.30 5.18
C ASP A 107 0.10 12.06 4.30
N ASP A 108 -0.18 10.91 4.93
CA ASP A 108 -0.48 9.65 4.26
C ASP A 108 -1.97 9.49 3.88
N ASP A 109 -2.87 10.36 4.37
CA ASP A 109 -4.32 10.25 4.12
C ASP A 109 -4.72 10.41 2.65
N ALA A 110 -3.92 11.15 1.87
CA ALA A 110 -4.21 11.41 0.46
C ALA A 110 -4.02 10.16 -0.44
N TYR A 111 -3.13 9.24 -0.05
CA TYR A 111 -2.71 8.11 -0.87
C TYR A 111 -2.90 6.75 -0.19
N GLY A 112 -3.21 6.73 1.11
CA GLY A 112 -3.29 5.50 1.90
C GLY A 112 -1.90 5.07 2.37
N PHE A 113 -1.54 3.81 2.19
CA PHE A 113 -0.24 3.31 2.63
C PHE A 113 0.93 3.95 1.88
N ASN A 114 1.84 4.58 2.63
CA ASN A 114 3.07 5.16 2.10
C ASN A 114 4.30 4.34 2.51
N PRO A 115 5.06 3.77 1.55
CA PRO A 115 6.22 2.93 1.86
C PRO A 115 7.40 3.73 2.44
N MET A 116 7.41 5.05 2.29
CA MET A 116 8.50 5.92 2.77
C MET A 116 8.36 6.28 4.25
N THR A 117 7.14 6.20 4.80
CA THR A 117 6.82 6.45 6.22
C THR A 117 6.58 5.16 7.00
N ALA A 118 6.73 3.99 6.35
CA ALA A 118 6.56 2.70 7.00
C ALA A 118 7.52 2.54 8.20
N PRO A 119 7.05 1.99 9.35
CA PRO A 119 7.88 1.88 10.55
C PRO A 119 9.20 1.15 10.30
N ASN A 120 10.28 1.74 10.80
CA ASN A 120 11.63 1.21 10.66
C ASN A 120 12.13 0.64 12.01
N LEU A 121 12.91 -0.44 11.98
CA LEU A 121 13.44 -1.07 13.19
C LEU A 121 14.16 -0.08 14.12
N LYS A 122 15.01 0.80 13.55
CA LYS A 122 15.75 1.78 14.36
C LYS A 122 14.79 2.79 14.99
N LEU A 123 13.83 3.29 14.21
CA LEU A 123 12.81 4.20 14.70
C LEU A 123 12.02 3.59 15.87
N LEU A 124 11.59 2.34 15.73
CA LEU A 124 10.85 1.65 16.78
C LEU A 124 11.67 1.49 18.06
N GLN A 125 12.97 1.20 17.93
CA GLN A 125 13.87 1.11 19.09
C GLN A 125 14.03 2.48 19.77
N ASP A 126 14.25 3.54 18.99
CA ASP A 126 14.35 4.91 19.51
C ASP A 126 13.06 5.36 20.21
N GLU A 127 11.89 4.98 19.68
CA GLU A 127 10.57 5.26 20.27
C GLU A 127 10.38 4.57 21.63
N ILE A 128 10.78 3.30 21.74
CA ILE A 128 10.70 2.52 22.98
C ILE A 128 11.64 3.11 24.03
N ASP A 129 12.92 3.33 23.68
CA ASP A 129 13.93 3.88 24.59
C ASP A 129 13.52 5.27 25.10
N THR A 130 12.97 6.11 24.22
CA THR A 130 12.45 7.44 24.57
C THR A 130 11.28 7.36 25.54
N TRP A 131 10.38 6.38 25.35
CA TRP A 131 9.24 6.17 26.24
C TRP A 131 9.69 5.72 27.64
N GLU A 132 10.65 4.80 27.71
CA GLU A 132 11.22 4.32 28.97
C GLU A 132 11.94 5.43 29.73
N ALA A 133 12.77 6.23 29.05
CA ALA A 133 13.46 7.37 29.65
C ALA A 133 12.48 8.38 30.25
N LYS A 134 11.36 8.66 29.57
CA LYS A 134 10.30 9.54 30.10
C LYS A 134 9.64 8.97 31.35
N ARG A 135 9.48 7.64 31.43
CA ARG A 135 8.89 6.98 32.60
C ARG A 135 9.79 7.08 33.82
N VAL A 136 11.10 6.78 33.67
CA VAL A 136 12.08 6.87 34.77
C VAL A 136 12.15 8.29 35.34
N ASN A 137 12.10 9.29 34.48
CA ASN A 137 12.13 10.70 34.90
C ASN A 137 10.86 11.13 35.66
N ARG A 138 9.70 10.52 35.34
CA ARG A 138 8.43 10.78 36.03
C ARG A 138 8.35 10.12 37.41
N ASP A 139 8.79 8.86 37.54
CA ASP A 139 8.87 8.15 38.82
C ASP A 139 9.90 8.78 39.78
N SER A 140 10.87 9.53 39.27
CA SER A 140 11.87 10.24 40.09
C SER A 140 11.36 11.57 40.68
N SER A 141 10.13 11.98 40.34
CA SER A 141 9.56 13.28 40.74
C SER A 141 8.34 13.19 41.68
N GLU A 142 7.93 11.99 42.09
CA GLU A 142 6.94 11.78 43.16
C GLU A 142 7.62 11.09 44.35
N PRO A 143 7.49 11.60 45.59
CA PRO A 143 8.00 10.88 46.75
C PRO A 143 7.18 9.60 46.94
N ALA A 144 7.88 8.48 47.12
CA ALA A 144 7.28 7.20 47.48
C ALA A 144 6.61 7.33 48.85
N GLU A 145 5.29 7.51 48.87
CA GLU A 145 4.49 7.24 50.06
C GLU A 145 4.18 5.74 50.10
N ASP A 146 4.93 5.06 50.97
CA ASP A 146 4.63 3.71 51.44
C ASP A 146 3.16 3.62 51.88
N SER A 147 2.42 2.72 51.25
CA SER A 147 1.18 2.19 51.80
C SER A 147 1.02 0.76 51.36
N GLU A 148 1.60 -0.13 52.17
CA GLU A 148 1.27 -1.54 52.25
C GLU A 148 -0.24 -1.72 52.44
N THR A 149 -0.98 -1.92 51.35
CA THR A 149 -2.26 -2.63 51.40
C THR A 149 -2.40 -3.47 50.14
N GLY A 150 -2.27 -4.79 50.32
CA GLY A 150 -2.41 -5.76 49.26
C GLY A 150 -3.84 -5.80 48.74
N LEU A 151 -4.03 -5.30 47.51
CA LEU A 151 -4.87 -5.88 46.46
C LEU A 151 -4.75 -4.99 45.22
N SER A 152 -3.64 -5.11 44.49
CA SER A 152 -3.59 -4.59 43.12
C SER A 152 -3.24 -5.72 42.18
N SER A 153 -4.21 -6.10 41.35
CA SER A 153 -4.02 -6.96 40.20
C SER A 153 -2.75 -6.55 39.45
N PRO A 154 -1.95 -7.49 38.92
CA PRO A 154 -0.72 -7.15 38.22
C PRO A 154 -1.10 -6.21 37.08
N ARG A 155 -0.65 -4.95 37.15
CA ARG A 155 -0.84 -3.98 36.06
C ARG A 155 -0.21 -4.62 34.83
N LYS A 156 -1.05 -5.11 33.90
CA LYS A 156 -0.60 -5.71 32.64
C LYS A 156 0.35 -4.68 32.01
N GLY A 157 1.64 -4.98 31.99
CA GLY A 157 2.64 -4.05 31.46
C GLY A 157 2.27 -3.71 30.03
N VAL A 158 2.20 -2.40 29.72
CA VAL A 158 1.97 -1.93 28.34
C VAL A 158 3.05 -2.55 27.47
N LEU A 159 2.65 -3.26 26.41
CA LEU A 159 3.57 -3.95 25.52
C LEU A 159 4.35 -2.92 24.70
N ASP A 160 5.57 -3.23 24.30
CA ASP A 160 6.44 -2.22 23.68
C ASP A 160 5.92 -1.73 22.33
N TYR A 161 5.28 -2.62 21.56
CA TYR A 161 4.66 -2.22 20.29
C TYR A 161 3.51 -1.21 20.51
N GLU A 162 2.80 -1.25 21.66
CA GLU A 162 1.68 -0.34 21.97
C GLU A 162 2.16 1.09 22.24
N LYS A 163 3.47 1.28 22.42
CA LYS A 163 4.12 2.58 22.66
C LYS A 163 4.79 3.13 21.41
N SER A 164 4.70 2.40 20.29
CA SER A 164 5.44 2.67 19.05
C SER A 164 4.50 2.93 17.87
N SER A 165 5.05 3.44 16.78
CA SER A 165 4.39 3.58 15.48
C SER A 165 3.97 2.24 14.85
N LEU A 166 4.38 1.11 15.42
CA LEU A 166 3.93 -0.23 15.00
C LEU A 166 2.51 -0.56 15.48
N LYS A 167 2.01 0.10 16.53
CA LYS A 167 0.71 -0.17 17.15
C LYS A 167 -0.46 -0.28 16.16
N PRO A 168 -0.76 0.71 15.29
CA PRO A 168 -1.97 0.66 14.47
C PRO A 168 -1.96 -0.52 13.48
N TYR A 169 -0.79 -0.94 13.04
CA TYR A 169 -0.63 -2.09 12.15
C TYR A 169 -0.87 -3.42 12.88
N VAL A 170 -0.42 -3.53 14.14
CA VAL A 170 -0.67 -4.72 14.97
C VAL A 170 -2.15 -4.82 15.33
N GLU A 171 -2.79 -3.71 15.68
CA GLU A 171 -4.23 -3.66 15.97
C GLU A 171 -5.06 -4.05 14.74
N TYR A 172 -4.71 -3.51 13.56
CA TYR A 172 -5.34 -3.89 12.30
C TYR A 172 -5.21 -5.39 12.02
N PHE A 173 -4.01 -5.95 12.20
CA PHE A 173 -3.78 -7.39 12.01
C PHE A 173 -4.57 -8.25 12.99
N ALA A 174 -4.61 -7.86 14.27
CA ALA A 174 -5.35 -8.56 15.29
C ALA A 174 -6.85 -8.59 14.99
N LEU A 175 -7.42 -7.48 14.49
CA LEU A 175 -8.81 -7.43 14.04
C LEU A 175 -9.07 -8.38 12.87
N TYR A 176 -8.17 -8.42 11.88
CA TYR A 176 -8.25 -9.33 10.75
C TYR A 176 -8.23 -10.81 11.20
N VAL A 177 -7.25 -11.20 12.01
CA VAL A 177 -7.12 -12.58 12.52
C VAL A 177 -8.33 -12.97 13.36
N ASN A 178 -8.83 -12.07 14.22
CA ASN A 178 -10.03 -12.32 15.01
C ASN A 178 -11.28 -12.50 14.13
N GLY A 179 -11.37 -11.79 13.01
CA GLY A 179 -12.41 -11.99 12.00
C GLY A 179 -12.34 -13.39 11.39
N LEU A 180 -11.15 -13.79 10.94
CA LEU A 180 -10.90 -15.10 10.33
C LEU A 180 -11.26 -16.25 11.30
N ILE A 181 -10.83 -16.18 12.56
CA ILE A 181 -11.13 -17.20 13.57
C ILE A 181 -12.64 -17.32 13.79
N LYS A 182 -13.37 -16.19 13.84
CA LYS A 182 -14.84 -16.21 14.00
C LYS A 182 -15.53 -16.86 12.80
N GLU A 183 -15.05 -16.62 11.58
CA GLU A 183 -15.60 -17.20 10.36
C GLU A 183 -15.34 -18.71 10.28
N GLU A 184 -14.12 -19.15 10.62
CA GLU A 184 -13.79 -20.58 10.64
C GLU A 184 -14.57 -21.35 11.70
N LEU A 185 -14.73 -20.79 12.91
CA LEU A 185 -15.54 -21.43 13.95
C LEU A 185 -17.02 -21.54 13.54
N LYS A 186 -17.57 -20.53 12.85
CA LYS A 186 -18.93 -20.58 12.28
C LYS A 186 -19.04 -21.59 11.13
N GLY A 187 -18.04 -21.62 10.25
CA GLY A 187 -17.98 -22.51 9.09
C GLY A 187 -17.86 -23.98 9.48
N SER A 188 -17.07 -24.29 10.50
CA SER A 188 -16.93 -25.65 11.02
C SER A 188 -18.24 -26.18 11.62
N ALA A 189 -19.00 -25.33 12.32
CA ALA A 189 -20.30 -25.70 12.89
C ALA A 189 -21.39 -25.89 11.82
N LYS A 190 -21.34 -25.10 10.73
CA LYS A 190 -22.33 -25.19 9.64
C LYS A 190 -22.04 -26.36 8.68
N ARG A 191 -20.78 -26.58 8.30
CA ARG A 191 -20.37 -27.70 7.43
C ARG A 191 -20.61 -29.06 8.09
N SER A 192 -20.41 -29.18 9.40
CA SER A 192 -20.71 -30.43 10.13
C SER A 192 -22.21 -30.73 10.27
N SER A 193 -23.07 -29.72 10.14
CA SER A 193 -24.53 -29.85 10.31
C SER A 193 -25.26 -30.13 8.99
N GLU A 194 -24.64 -29.87 7.83
CA GLU A 194 -25.25 -30.08 6.51
C GLU A 194 -24.85 -31.45 5.90
N ASP A 195 -23.96 -32.20 6.55
CA ASP A 195 -23.49 -33.53 6.13
C ASP A 195 -24.18 -34.72 6.86
N TRP A 196 -25.32 -34.49 7.54
CA TRP A 196 -26.14 -35.55 8.18
C TRP A 196 -27.64 -35.38 7.93
#